data_AF-A0A2U3L4J1-F1
#
_entry.id   AF-A0A2U3L4J1-F1
#
_cell.length_a   1.000
_cell.length_b   1.000
_cell.length_c   1.000
_cell.angle_alpha   90.00
_cell.angle_beta   90.00
_cell.angle_gamma   90.00
#
_symmetry.space_group_name_H-M   'P 1'
#
loop_
_entity.id
_entity.type
_entity.pdbx_description
1 polymer ?
#
loop_
_entity_poly.entity_id
_entity_poly.type
_entity_poly.pdbx_seq_one_letter_code
_entity_poly.pdbx_strand_id
1 'polypeptide(L)'
;MDALVRALLRDDILLRLPVSVFRGQDETWAASLFMGLHQPFGATEGTETLAQRVVAFLEEVGRMSERERQSYLEYAMNPRAEAVALVKGDTKSRAAVFAGFNTPLLPEILVCTAVGQEGIDLHRECRQVIHYDLGWNPATIEQRTGRTDRIGSKTERERKLASRSAAQTNEQNMPGLEVALPYLAATYDERMFDALRTRAQVFEILTGGDPTADRDEDNPWTASDDEGTDPKLTFVPLPQEMLDALKVDLGVPIWMQQIQTA
;
A
#
# COMPACT_ATOMS: atom_id res chain seq x y z
N MET A 1 17.21 23.17 -3.36
CA MET A 1 17.80 22.35 -4.43
C MET A 1 19.00 21.55 -3.92
N ASP A 2 20.07 22.18 -3.41
CA ASP A 2 21.30 21.45 -3.02
C ASP A 2 21.07 20.36 -1.95
N ALA A 3 20.23 20.63 -0.94
CA ALA A 3 19.87 19.64 0.09
C ALA A 3 19.07 18.43 -0.46
N LEU A 4 18.17 18.66 -1.42
CA LEU A 4 17.37 17.61 -2.05
C LEU A 4 18.24 16.73 -2.95
N VAL A 5 19.14 17.34 -3.72
CA VAL A 5 20.10 16.61 -4.56
C VAL A 5 21.02 15.74 -3.70
N ARG A 6 21.52 16.28 -2.58
CA ARG A 6 22.32 15.49 -1.61
C ARG A 6 21.52 14.35 -1.00
N ALA A 7 20.24 14.57 -0.69
CA ALA A 7 19.38 13.50 -0.20
C ALA A 7 19.18 12.41 -1.25
N LEU A 8 18.90 12.77 -2.51
CA LEU A 8 18.73 11.81 -3.61
C LEU A 8 20.00 11.05 -3.99
N LEU A 9 21.17 11.68 -3.85
CA LEU A 9 22.48 11.09 -4.13
C LEU A 9 23.07 10.34 -2.93
N ARG A 10 22.27 10.11 -1.88
CA ARG A 10 22.70 9.33 -0.73
C ARG A 10 22.83 7.86 -1.12
N ASP A 11 23.88 7.19 -0.65
CA ASP A 11 24.18 5.80 -0.99
C ASP A 11 22.98 4.86 -0.81
N ASP A 12 22.23 5.02 0.29
CA ASP A 12 21.03 4.23 0.57
C ASP A 12 19.95 4.33 -0.51
N ILE A 13 19.83 5.49 -1.16
CA ILE A 13 18.87 5.73 -2.24
C ILE A 13 19.45 5.27 -3.58
N LEU A 14 20.75 5.45 -3.80
CA LEU A 14 21.43 4.97 -5.01
C LEU A 14 21.42 3.44 -5.11
N LEU A 15 21.49 2.73 -3.98
CA LEU A 15 21.36 1.26 -3.93
C LEU A 15 19.98 0.75 -4.38
N ARG A 16 18.98 1.63 -4.49
CA ARG A 16 17.66 1.30 -5.07
C ARG A 16 17.67 1.28 -6.59
N LEU A 17 18.72 1.76 -7.24
CA LEU A 17 18.80 1.74 -8.70
C LEU A 17 19.17 0.33 -9.19
N PRO A 18 18.62 -0.13 -10.31
CA PRO A 18 18.91 -1.46 -10.83
C PRO A 18 20.42 -1.60 -11.11
N VAL A 19 20.98 -2.77 -10.80
CA VAL A 19 22.42 -3.04 -10.90
C VAL A 19 22.97 -2.78 -12.32
N SER A 20 22.12 -2.91 -13.35
CA SER A 20 22.41 -2.56 -14.75
C SER A 20 22.96 -1.13 -14.90
N VAL A 21 22.49 -0.19 -14.10
CA VAL A 21 22.93 1.22 -14.07
C VAL A 21 24.41 1.34 -13.73
N PHE A 22 24.92 0.47 -12.86
CA PHE A 22 26.30 0.51 -12.38
C PHE A 22 27.26 -0.35 -13.22
N ARG A 23 26.79 -1.00 -14.29
CA ARG A 23 27.61 -1.89 -15.14
C ARG A 23 28.42 -1.17 -16.23
N GLY A 24 28.39 0.16 -16.28
CA GLY A 24 29.32 0.97 -17.08
C GLY A 24 29.15 0.86 -18.60
N GLN A 25 27.91 0.67 -19.09
CA GLN A 25 27.63 0.63 -20.53
C GLN A 25 27.54 2.03 -21.19
N ASP A 26 27.43 3.10 -20.40
CA ASP A 26 27.26 4.47 -20.91
C ASP A 26 28.50 5.35 -20.69
N GLU A 27 28.69 6.35 -21.55
CA GLU A 27 29.85 7.24 -21.57
C GLU A 27 29.95 8.20 -20.35
N THR A 28 28.86 8.42 -19.60
CA THR A 28 28.85 9.29 -18.41
C THR A 28 27.95 8.79 -17.29
N TRP A 29 28.40 8.95 -16.04
CA TRP A 29 27.68 8.53 -14.82
C TRP A 29 26.29 9.20 -14.68
N ALA A 30 26.15 10.43 -15.18
CA ALA A 30 24.87 11.15 -15.16
C ALA A 30 23.82 10.50 -16.08
N ALA A 31 24.23 9.97 -17.25
CA ALA A 31 23.33 9.29 -18.17
C ALA A 31 22.80 7.99 -17.56
N SER A 32 23.69 7.21 -16.93
CA SER A 32 23.30 5.96 -16.26
C SER A 32 22.38 6.24 -15.07
N LEU A 33 22.66 7.26 -14.25
CA LEU A 33 21.75 7.66 -13.16
C LEU A 33 20.39 8.08 -13.68
N PHE A 34 20.35 8.89 -14.74
CA PHE A 34 19.11 9.32 -15.36
C PHE A 34 18.29 8.11 -15.85
N MET A 35 18.92 7.17 -16.55
CA MET A 35 18.27 5.93 -16.97
C MET A 35 17.80 5.09 -15.79
N GLY A 36 18.61 4.96 -14.74
CA GLY A 36 18.25 4.25 -13.52
C GLY A 36 17.02 4.82 -12.83
N LEU A 37 16.93 6.15 -12.70
CA LEU A 37 15.79 6.82 -12.09
C LEU A 37 14.49 6.60 -12.86
N HIS A 38 14.59 6.40 -14.18
CA HIS A 38 13.47 6.14 -15.08
C HIS A 38 13.20 4.66 -15.34
N GLN A 39 13.95 3.75 -14.74
CA GLN A 39 13.67 2.32 -14.78
C GLN A 39 12.81 1.89 -13.60
N PRO A 40 11.78 1.05 -13.81
CA PRO A 40 11.00 0.48 -12.70
C PRO A 40 11.87 -0.44 -11.85
N PHE A 41 11.59 -0.47 -10.55
CA PHE A 41 12.27 -1.36 -9.62
C PHE A 41 11.51 -2.70 -9.57
N GLY A 42 12.12 -3.75 -10.12
CA GLY A 42 11.45 -5.03 -10.34
C GLY A 42 10.72 -5.05 -11.70
N ALA A 43 10.74 -6.21 -12.37
CA ALA A 43 10.26 -6.37 -13.75
C ALA A 43 8.73 -6.37 -13.91
N THR A 44 7.99 -5.81 -12.95
CA THR A 44 6.53 -5.87 -12.95
C THR A 44 5.96 -4.68 -13.73
N GLU A 45 5.20 -4.96 -14.79
CA GLU A 45 4.51 -3.93 -15.56
C GLU A 45 3.55 -3.15 -14.64
N GLY A 46 3.77 -1.84 -14.47
CA GLY A 46 2.89 -0.96 -13.68
C GLY A 46 3.48 -0.36 -12.40
N THR A 47 4.71 -0.71 -12.00
CA THR A 47 5.37 -0.08 -10.84
C THR A 47 5.86 1.33 -11.15
N GLU A 48 5.71 2.26 -10.19
CA GLU A 48 6.24 3.62 -10.32
C GLU A 48 7.78 3.64 -10.29
N THR A 49 8.37 4.37 -11.22
CA THR A 49 9.82 4.67 -11.23
C THR A 49 10.19 5.66 -10.13
N LEU A 50 11.44 5.67 -9.69
CA LEU A 50 11.89 6.65 -8.68
C LEU A 50 11.72 8.09 -9.18
N ALA A 51 11.94 8.34 -10.47
CA ALA A 51 11.68 9.64 -11.09
C ALA A 51 10.21 10.05 -10.97
N GLN A 52 9.26 9.16 -11.29
CA GLN A 52 7.82 9.45 -11.17
C GLN A 52 7.42 9.75 -9.71
N ARG A 53 7.95 8.99 -8.74
CA ARG A 53 7.71 9.22 -7.31
C ARG A 53 8.24 10.59 -6.87
N VAL A 54 9.44 10.97 -7.30
CA VAL A 54 10.02 12.29 -7.01
C VAL A 54 9.20 13.42 -7.65
N VAL A 55 8.74 13.26 -8.89
CA VAL A 55 7.89 14.25 -9.56
C VAL A 55 6.57 14.42 -8.80
N ALA A 56 5.88 13.32 -8.47
CA ALA A 56 4.66 13.36 -7.68
C ALA A 56 4.87 14.06 -6.33
N PHE A 57 5.98 13.76 -5.65
CA PHE A 57 6.36 14.42 -4.41
C PHE A 57 6.60 15.93 -4.58
N LEU A 58 7.30 16.35 -5.63
CA LEU A 58 7.59 17.77 -5.87
C LEU A 58 6.32 18.57 -6.20
N GLU A 59 5.39 18.01 -6.96
CA GLU A 59 4.08 18.63 -7.20
C GLU A 59 3.32 18.85 -5.89
N GLU A 60 3.37 17.86 -5.00
CA GLU A 60 2.73 17.92 -3.69
C GLU A 60 3.38 18.94 -2.75
N VAL A 61 4.71 18.95 -2.68
CA VAL A 61 5.47 19.95 -1.90
C VAL A 61 5.16 21.39 -2.36
N GLY A 62 4.83 21.57 -3.65
CA GLY A 62 4.37 22.82 -4.21
C GLY A 62 2.99 23.27 -3.71
N ARG A 63 2.11 22.34 -3.34
CA ARG A 63 0.76 22.61 -2.80
C ARG A 63 0.74 22.78 -1.28
N MET A 64 1.73 22.23 -0.58
CA MET A 64 1.81 22.25 0.89
C MET A 64 2.20 23.62 1.47
N SER A 65 1.75 23.87 2.70
CA SER A 65 2.23 25.00 3.50
C SER A 65 3.70 24.83 3.90
N GLU A 66 4.37 25.93 4.25
CA GLU A 66 5.78 25.91 4.68
C GLU A 66 6.00 25.01 5.91
N ARG A 67 5.06 24.99 6.85
CA ARG A 67 5.12 24.18 8.06
C ARG A 67 5.03 22.68 7.78
N GLU A 68 4.13 22.28 6.88
CA GLU A 68 3.99 20.88 6.46
C GLU A 68 5.23 20.42 5.69
N ARG A 69 5.70 21.25 4.74
CA ARG A 69 6.92 20.99 3.99
C ARG A 69 8.12 20.76 4.92
N GLN A 70 8.27 21.59 5.95
CA GLN A 70 9.35 21.44 6.93
C GLN A 70 9.24 20.10 7.66
N SER A 71 8.04 19.68 8.06
CA SER A 71 7.84 18.39 8.75
C SER A 71 8.20 17.18 7.89
N TYR A 72 7.86 17.20 6.59
CA TYR A 72 8.19 16.11 5.65
C TYR A 72 9.70 16.04 5.41
N LEU A 73 10.35 17.20 5.28
CA LEU A 73 11.77 17.29 4.97
C LEU A 73 12.68 17.12 6.19
N GLU A 74 12.18 17.36 7.41
CA GLU A 74 12.95 17.30 8.65
C GLU A 74 13.61 15.93 8.84
N TYR A 75 12.87 14.85 8.65
CA TYR A 75 13.43 13.50 8.72
C TYR A 75 14.05 13.07 7.39
N ALA A 76 13.35 13.29 6.27
CA ALA A 76 13.76 12.80 4.96
C ALA A 76 15.12 13.33 4.48
N MET A 77 15.49 14.56 4.86
CA MET A 77 16.79 15.16 4.50
C MET A 77 17.84 15.07 5.63
N ASN A 78 17.52 14.41 6.75
CA ASN A 78 18.47 14.29 7.84
C ASN A 78 19.62 13.33 7.44
N PRO A 79 20.90 13.77 7.50
CA PRO A 79 22.03 12.90 7.19
C PRO A 79 22.12 11.66 8.09
N ARG A 80 21.52 11.72 9.29
CA ARG A 80 21.47 10.62 10.26
C ARG A 80 20.18 9.81 10.19
N ALA A 81 19.26 10.12 9.28
CA ALA A 81 18.05 9.30 9.11
C ALA A 81 18.46 7.89 8.67
N GLU A 82 17.83 6.87 9.24
CA GLU A 82 18.06 5.48 8.84
C GLU A 82 17.02 5.04 7.80
N ALA A 83 17.38 4.06 6.97
CA ALA A 83 16.45 3.44 6.01
C ALA A 83 15.31 2.69 6.72
N VAL A 84 15.59 2.14 7.90
CA VAL A 84 14.59 1.53 8.77
C VAL A 84 14.36 2.45 9.96
N ALA A 85 13.11 2.88 10.18
CA ALA A 85 12.74 3.70 11.32
C ALA A 85 11.85 2.94 12.28
N LEU A 86 12.22 2.92 13.56
CA LEU A 86 11.42 2.34 14.64
C LEU A 86 10.73 3.44 15.44
N VAL A 87 9.40 3.43 15.45
CA VAL A 87 8.58 4.40 16.20
C VAL A 87 7.89 3.72 17.37
N LYS A 88 8.26 4.13 18.59
CA LYS A 88 7.68 3.70 19.86
C LYS A 88 6.99 4.88 20.56
N GLY A 89 6.27 4.60 21.65
CA GLY A 89 5.53 5.62 22.43
C GLY A 89 6.40 6.74 23.02
N ASP A 90 7.69 6.48 23.23
CA ASP A 90 8.67 7.40 23.79
C ASP A 90 9.44 8.21 22.72
N THR A 91 9.15 7.99 21.43
CA THR A 91 9.92 8.58 20.33
C THR A 91 9.57 10.06 20.15
N LYS A 92 10.51 10.96 20.49
CA LYS A 92 10.30 12.42 20.51
C LYS A 92 9.92 13.02 19.14
N SER A 93 10.49 12.51 18.05
CA SER A 93 10.28 13.05 16.69
C SER A 93 9.34 12.20 15.83
N ARG A 94 8.33 11.55 16.43
CA ARG A 94 7.40 10.66 15.73
C ARG A 94 6.74 11.28 14.49
N ALA A 95 6.31 12.54 14.59
CA ALA A 95 5.61 13.22 13.51
C ALA A 95 6.51 13.44 12.29
N ALA A 96 7.77 13.79 12.51
CA ALA A 96 8.76 13.95 11.44
C ALA A 96 9.07 12.61 10.76
N VAL A 97 9.15 11.50 11.52
CA VAL A 97 9.37 10.16 10.94
C VAL A 97 8.18 9.75 10.06
N PHE A 98 6.95 9.90 10.55
CA PHE A 98 5.73 9.58 9.77
C PHE A 98 5.58 10.46 8.53
N ALA A 99 5.89 11.76 8.65
CA ALA A 99 5.89 12.67 7.51
C ALA A 99 7.00 12.31 6.50
N GLY A 100 8.19 11.97 6.98
CA GLY A 100 9.31 11.51 6.16
C GLY A 100 9.01 10.23 5.39
N PHE A 101 8.27 9.29 5.98
CA PHE A 101 7.86 8.03 5.33
C PHE A 101 6.93 8.25 4.13
N ASN A 102 6.19 9.36 4.11
CA ASN A 102 5.39 9.76 2.95
C ASN A 102 6.21 10.49 1.86
N THR A 103 7.54 10.45 1.94
CA THR A 103 8.45 10.99 0.93
C THR A 103 9.15 9.85 0.18
N PRO A 104 9.56 10.05 -1.08
CA PRO A 104 10.32 9.05 -1.83
C PRO A 104 11.75 8.84 -1.30
N LEU A 105 12.14 9.53 -0.22
CA LEU A 105 13.47 9.50 0.38
C LEU A 105 13.53 8.46 1.51
N LEU A 106 13.53 8.92 2.77
CA LEU A 106 13.71 8.10 3.97
C LEU A 106 12.65 8.43 5.03
N PRO A 107 12.25 7.47 5.87
CA PRO A 107 12.68 6.06 5.88
C PRO A 107 11.96 5.24 4.82
N GLU A 108 12.50 4.08 4.47
CA GLU A 108 11.93 3.13 3.52
C GLU A 108 11.07 2.07 4.19
N ILE A 109 11.50 1.63 5.38
CA ILE A 109 10.78 0.68 6.20
C ILE A 109 10.40 1.38 7.49
N LEU A 110 9.11 1.42 7.79
CA LEU A 110 8.58 1.97 9.01
C LEU A 110 8.07 0.84 9.90
N VAL A 111 8.73 0.65 11.04
CA VAL A 111 8.28 -0.27 12.08
C VAL A 111 7.63 0.56 13.18
N CYS A 112 6.35 0.35 13.43
CA CYS A 112 5.63 1.07 14.47
C CYS A 112 4.91 0.10 15.42
N THR A 113 4.83 0.48 16.69
CA THR A 113 3.96 -0.21 17.66
C THR A 113 2.53 0.37 17.59
N ALA A 114 1.72 0.18 18.63
CA ALA A 114 0.36 0.73 18.72
C ALA A 114 0.25 2.25 18.46
N VAL A 115 1.36 2.99 18.56
CA VAL A 115 1.42 4.43 18.21
C VAL A 115 1.05 4.71 16.75
N GLY A 116 1.22 3.73 15.86
CA GLY A 116 0.84 3.84 14.45
C GLY A 116 -0.65 3.63 14.16
N GLN A 117 -1.45 3.31 15.17
CA GLN A 117 -2.86 2.91 14.95
C GLN A 117 -3.82 4.10 14.83
N GLU A 118 -3.42 5.31 15.26
CA GLU A 118 -4.31 6.47 15.33
C GLU A 118 -3.71 7.71 14.66
N GLY A 119 -4.54 8.41 13.86
CA GLY A 119 -4.27 9.78 13.44
C GLY A 119 -3.08 9.98 12.50
N ILE A 120 -2.63 8.92 11.81
CA ILE A 120 -1.54 8.99 10.83
C ILE A 120 -1.98 8.54 9.44
N ASP A 121 -1.33 9.11 8.45
CA ASP A 121 -1.56 8.84 7.04
C ASP A 121 -0.26 8.28 6.48
N LEU A 122 -0.27 7.06 5.94
CA LEU A 122 0.93 6.37 5.44
C LEU A 122 0.80 5.98 3.96
N HIS A 123 -0.25 6.47 3.29
CA HIS A 123 -0.66 6.04 1.96
C HIS A 123 0.26 6.44 0.82
N ARG A 124 1.06 7.52 0.97
CA ARG A 124 1.67 8.18 -0.19
C ARG A 124 2.77 7.37 -0.86
N GLU A 125 3.58 6.67 -0.06
CA GLU A 125 4.77 5.95 -0.55
C GLU A 125 4.79 4.46 -0.14
N CYS A 126 3.71 3.99 0.49
CA CYS A 126 3.58 2.61 0.96
C CYS A 126 2.64 1.81 0.06
N ARG A 127 3.09 0.60 -0.33
CA ARG A 127 2.30 -0.40 -1.08
C ARG A 127 2.29 -1.78 -0.42
N GLN A 128 3.03 -1.95 0.68
CA GLN A 128 3.18 -3.21 1.40
C GLN A 128 2.99 -2.95 2.89
N VAL A 129 2.05 -3.67 3.51
CA VAL A 129 1.76 -3.56 4.94
C VAL A 129 1.87 -4.95 5.54
N ILE A 130 2.67 -5.08 6.60
CA ILE A 130 2.82 -6.32 7.35
C ILE A 130 2.25 -6.09 8.75
N HIS A 131 1.12 -6.72 9.07
CA HIS A 131 0.60 -6.67 10.45
C HIS A 131 1.18 -7.84 11.24
N TYR A 132 2.17 -7.55 12.07
CA TYR A 132 2.81 -8.55 12.91
C TYR A 132 1.90 -9.04 14.05
N ASP A 133 0.95 -8.22 14.50
CA ASP A 133 -0.06 -8.59 15.48
C ASP A 133 -1.39 -8.95 14.80
N LEU A 134 -1.79 -10.21 14.94
CA LEU A 134 -3.12 -10.66 14.54
C LEU A 134 -4.15 -10.14 15.54
N GLY A 135 -4.85 -9.06 15.16
CA GLY A 135 -5.98 -8.56 15.94
C GLY A 135 -7.12 -9.59 15.94
N TRP A 136 -7.83 -9.73 17.07
CA TRP A 136 -8.99 -10.64 17.16
C TRP A 136 -10.20 -10.18 16.33
N ASN A 137 -10.23 -8.90 15.96
CA ASN A 137 -11.31 -8.23 15.25
C ASN A 137 -10.85 -7.79 13.86
N PRO A 138 -11.46 -8.27 12.76
CA PRO A 138 -11.10 -7.87 11.41
C PRO A 138 -11.23 -6.36 11.17
N ALA A 139 -12.21 -5.71 11.80
CA ALA A 139 -12.40 -4.26 11.65
C ALA A 139 -11.19 -3.45 12.17
N THR A 140 -10.46 -3.97 13.15
CA THR A 140 -9.25 -3.31 13.66
C THR A 140 -8.12 -3.37 12.64
N ILE A 141 -7.96 -4.51 11.94
CA ILE A 141 -6.95 -4.65 10.89
C ILE A 141 -7.32 -3.78 9.70
N GLU A 142 -8.59 -3.81 9.29
CA GLU A 142 -9.12 -2.98 8.21
C GLU A 142 -8.90 -1.49 8.48
N GLN A 143 -9.18 -1.02 9.69
CA GLN A 143 -8.95 0.38 10.08
C GLN A 143 -7.46 0.78 10.03
N ARG A 144 -6.55 -0.16 10.31
CA ARG A 144 -5.10 0.07 10.21
C ARG A 144 -4.67 0.09 8.75
N THR A 145 -5.15 -0.85 7.93
CA THR A 145 -4.91 -0.91 6.48
C THR A 145 -5.44 0.34 5.78
N GLY A 146 -6.61 0.86 6.17
CA GLY A 146 -7.17 2.13 5.67
C GLY A 146 -6.36 3.40 5.99
N ARG A 147 -5.26 3.30 6.72
CA ARG A 147 -4.26 4.39 6.84
C ARG A 147 -3.34 4.47 5.64
N THR A 148 -3.18 3.35 4.95
CA THR A 148 -2.40 3.19 3.72
C THR A 148 -3.28 3.15 2.49
N ASP A 149 -4.46 2.53 2.57
CA ASP A 149 -5.42 2.55 1.47
C ASP A 149 -6.26 3.83 1.52
N ARG A 150 -5.82 4.86 0.78
CA ARG A 150 -6.49 6.16 0.66
C ARG A 150 -6.36 6.74 -0.73
N ILE A 151 -7.19 7.75 -1.01
CA ILE A 151 -7.07 8.58 -2.22
C ILE A 151 -5.68 9.23 -2.24
N GLY A 152 -5.00 9.11 -3.37
CA GLY A 152 -3.62 9.54 -3.59
C GLY A 152 -2.57 8.52 -3.15
N SER A 153 -2.97 7.30 -2.77
CA SER A 153 -2.03 6.25 -2.38
C SER A 153 -1.09 5.86 -3.51
N LYS A 154 0.06 5.27 -3.15
CA LYS A 154 1.00 4.73 -4.12
C LYS A 154 0.33 3.72 -5.05
N THR A 155 -0.44 2.80 -4.47
CA THR A 155 -1.20 1.79 -5.21
C THR A 155 -2.18 2.41 -6.21
N GLU A 156 -2.91 3.48 -5.84
CA GLU A 156 -3.84 4.14 -6.77
C GLU A 156 -3.10 4.75 -7.97
N ARG A 157 -1.92 5.35 -7.74
CA ARG A 157 -1.11 5.92 -8.82
C ARG A 157 -0.51 4.85 -9.73
N GLU A 158 0.02 3.77 -9.16
CA GLU A 158 0.48 2.59 -9.90
C GLU A 158 -0.65 2.00 -10.75
N ARG A 159 -1.86 1.87 -10.20
CA ARG A 159 -3.04 1.41 -10.93
C ARG A 159 -3.39 2.32 -12.12
N LYS A 160 -3.34 3.65 -11.94
CA LYS A 160 -3.55 4.63 -13.03
C LYS A 160 -2.47 4.56 -14.11
N LEU A 161 -1.24 4.21 -13.75
CA LEU A 161 -0.15 4.02 -14.72
C LEU A 161 -0.31 2.72 -15.50
N ALA A 162 -0.67 1.63 -14.80
CA ALA A 162 -0.97 0.34 -15.40
C ALA A 162 -2.15 0.45 -16.38
N SER A 163 -3.24 1.13 -15.99
CA SER A 163 -4.43 1.31 -16.85
C SER A 163 -4.16 2.15 -18.09
N ARG A 164 -3.15 3.04 -18.07
CA ARG A 164 -2.73 3.83 -19.24
C ARG A 164 -1.83 3.05 -20.19
N SER A 165 -1.02 2.14 -19.64
CA SER A 165 -0.02 1.39 -20.39
C SER A 165 -0.59 0.12 -20.99
N ALA A 166 -1.61 -0.47 -20.37
CA ALA A 166 -2.23 -1.69 -20.84
C ALA A 166 -3.74 -1.51 -21.05
N ALA A 167 -4.14 -1.44 -22.32
CA ALA A 167 -5.54 -1.51 -22.74
C ALA A 167 -6.18 -2.89 -22.51
N GLN A 168 -5.48 -3.84 -21.87
CA GLN A 168 -5.82 -5.25 -21.88
C GLN A 168 -5.23 -6.05 -20.69
N THR A 169 -5.08 -5.44 -19.51
CA THR A 169 -4.72 -6.20 -18.30
C THR A 169 -6.00 -6.59 -17.56
N ASN A 170 -6.12 -7.87 -17.19
CA ASN A 170 -7.18 -8.35 -16.30
C ASN A 170 -7.16 -7.55 -14.99
N GLU A 171 -8.34 -7.22 -14.44
CA GLU A 171 -8.45 -6.47 -13.17
C GLU A 171 -7.69 -7.13 -12.02
N GLN A 172 -7.55 -8.46 -12.06
CA GLN A 172 -6.81 -9.27 -11.09
C GLN A 172 -5.29 -9.03 -11.10
N ASN A 173 -4.72 -8.56 -12.21
CA ASN A 173 -3.26 -8.34 -12.32
C ASN A 173 -2.89 -6.86 -12.19
N MET A 174 -3.81 -6.03 -11.68
CA MET A 174 -3.53 -4.63 -11.40
C MET A 174 -2.76 -4.50 -10.08
N PRO A 175 -1.78 -3.56 -10.00
CA PRO A 175 -1.05 -3.32 -8.77
C PRO A 175 -2.03 -2.94 -7.63
N GLY A 176 -1.94 -3.70 -6.54
CA GLY A 176 -2.77 -3.60 -5.34
C GLY A 176 -1.96 -3.22 -4.10
N LEU A 177 -2.66 -3.03 -2.98
CA LEU A 177 -2.02 -2.90 -1.67
C LEU A 177 -1.75 -4.31 -1.15
N GLU A 178 -0.49 -4.69 -1.00
CA GLU A 178 -0.12 -6.00 -0.49
C GLU A 178 -0.20 -5.98 1.05
N VAL A 179 -1.09 -6.78 1.62
CA VAL A 179 -1.25 -6.90 3.08
C VAL A 179 -0.85 -8.31 3.51
N ALA A 180 0.17 -8.41 4.36
CA ALA A 180 0.65 -9.67 4.91
C ALA A 180 0.31 -9.81 6.39
N LEU A 181 -0.15 -11.00 6.78
CA LEU A 181 -0.50 -11.39 8.15
C LEU A 181 0.32 -12.62 8.54
N PRO A 182 1.62 -12.47 8.88
CA PRO A 182 2.44 -13.59 9.30
C PRO A 182 1.90 -14.22 10.59
N TYR A 183 1.93 -15.55 10.66
CA TYR A 183 1.53 -16.31 11.84
C TYR A 183 2.49 -17.50 12.04
N LEU A 184 2.54 -18.02 13.26
CA LEU A 184 3.32 -19.21 13.58
C LEU A 184 2.46 -20.47 13.41
N ALA A 185 2.80 -21.30 12.43
CA ALA A 185 2.13 -22.58 12.17
C ALA A 185 2.22 -23.54 13.38
N ALA A 186 1.22 -24.40 13.53
CA ALA A 186 1.07 -25.35 14.64
C ALA A 186 1.02 -24.71 16.03
N THR A 187 0.70 -23.41 16.10
CA THR A 187 0.54 -22.68 17.36
C THR A 187 -0.87 -22.10 17.51
N TYR A 188 -1.09 -21.38 18.61
CA TYR A 188 -2.33 -20.64 18.82
C TYR A 188 -2.58 -19.59 17.74
N ASP A 189 -1.53 -19.06 17.12
CA ASP A 189 -1.63 -18.01 16.11
C ASP A 189 -2.35 -18.49 14.85
N GLU A 190 -2.15 -19.76 14.45
CA GLU A 190 -2.86 -20.39 13.32
C GLU A 190 -4.38 -20.41 13.58
N ARG A 191 -4.82 -20.86 14.75
CA ARG A 191 -6.25 -20.85 15.12
C ARG A 191 -6.84 -19.45 15.16
N MET A 192 -6.04 -18.48 15.62
CA MET A 192 -6.47 -17.09 15.69
C MET A 192 -6.58 -16.49 14.28
N PHE A 193 -5.62 -16.80 13.39
CA PHE A 193 -5.63 -16.42 11.99
C PHE A 193 -6.85 -17.00 11.27
N ASP A 194 -7.15 -18.28 11.43
CA ASP A 194 -8.34 -18.92 10.85
C ASP A 194 -9.63 -18.25 11.30
N ALA A 195 -9.74 -18.00 12.61
CA ALA A 195 -10.92 -17.35 13.18
C ALA A 195 -11.07 -15.90 12.68
N LEU A 196 -9.95 -15.18 12.55
CA LEU A 196 -9.91 -13.83 12.00
C LEU A 196 -10.32 -13.81 10.53
N ARG A 197 -9.72 -14.68 9.70
CA ARG A 197 -10.02 -14.79 8.27
C ARG A 197 -11.49 -15.14 8.03
N THR A 198 -12.02 -16.11 8.77
CA THR A 198 -13.44 -16.48 8.71
C THR A 198 -14.34 -15.28 9.04
N ARG A 199 -13.99 -14.49 10.07
CA ARG A 199 -14.75 -13.28 10.43
C ARG A 199 -14.62 -12.18 9.38
N ALA A 200 -13.44 -11.98 8.80
CA ALA A 200 -13.21 -11.00 7.75
C ALA A 200 -14.08 -11.31 6.53
N GLN A 201 -14.10 -12.58 6.09
CA GLN A 201 -14.92 -13.03 4.96
C GLN A 201 -16.43 -12.86 5.23
N VAL A 202 -16.90 -13.22 6.43
CA VAL A 202 -18.31 -13.00 6.80
C VAL A 202 -18.64 -11.51 6.83
N PHE A 203 -17.74 -10.69 7.37
CA PHE A 203 -17.91 -9.24 7.38
C PHE A 203 -18.01 -8.67 5.96
N GLU A 204 -17.11 -9.10 5.07
CA GLU A 204 -17.09 -8.69 3.67
C GLU A 204 -18.41 -9.03 2.95
N ILE A 205 -18.88 -10.28 3.08
CA ILE A 205 -20.17 -10.72 2.53
C ILE A 205 -21.31 -9.85 3.04
N LEU A 206 -21.35 -9.56 4.34
CA LEU A 206 -22.39 -8.72 4.95
C LEU A 206 -22.35 -7.27 4.45
N THR A 207 -21.16 -6.76 4.13
CA THR A 207 -20.98 -5.44 3.55
C THR A 207 -21.18 -5.41 2.02
N GLY A 208 -21.46 -6.56 1.40
CA GLY A 208 -21.68 -6.68 -0.04
C GLY A 208 -20.40 -6.78 -0.89
N GLY A 209 -19.27 -7.14 -0.27
CA GLY A 209 -18.00 -7.38 -0.96
C GLY A 209 -17.91 -8.77 -1.61
N ASP A 210 -16.81 -9.04 -2.30
CA ASP A 210 -16.58 -10.29 -3.03
C ASP A 210 -15.89 -11.33 -2.14
N PRO A 211 -16.54 -12.45 -1.78
CA PRO A 211 -15.95 -13.47 -0.91
C PRO A 211 -14.70 -14.17 -1.49
N THR A 212 -14.36 -13.91 -2.75
CA THR A 212 -13.22 -14.52 -3.45
C THR A 212 -12.02 -13.57 -3.63
N ALA A 213 -12.10 -12.34 -3.14
CA ALA A 213 -11.04 -11.34 -3.30
C ALA A 213 -9.67 -11.78 -2.74
N ASP A 214 -9.66 -12.67 -1.73
CA ASP A 214 -8.43 -13.20 -1.12
C ASP A 214 -7.81 -14.41 -1.88
N ARG A 215 -8.42 -14.89 -2.97
CA ARG A 215 -7.93 -16.07 -3.71
C ARG A 215 -7.00 -15.66 -4.85
N ASP A 216 -5.80 -15.24 -4.50
CA ASP A 216 -4.68 -15.20 -5.46
C ASP A 216 -3.94 -16.54 -5.41
N GLU A 217 -4.29 -17.46 -6.32
CA GLU A 217 -3.57 -18.74 -6.49
C GLU A 217 -2.11 -18.55 -6.90
N ASP A 218 -1.77 -17.38 -7.46
CA ASP A 218 -0.42 -17.01 -7.91
C ASP A 218 0.39 -16.21 -6.87
N ASN A 219 -0.13 -15.96 -5.66
CA ASN A 219 0.59 -15.21 -4.64
C ASN A 219 1.71 -16.08 -4.02
N PRO A 220 3.00 -15.69 -4.12
CA PRO A 220 4.13 -16.46 -3.59
C PRO A 220 4.06 -16.68 -2.06
N TRP A 221 3.28 -15.89 -1.34
CA TRP A 221 3.08 -15.99 0.10
C TRP A 221 1.91 -16.90 0.51
N THR A 222 1.06 -17.31 -0.44
CA THR A 222 -0.02 -18.29 -0.25
C THR A 222 0.24 -19.60 -0.98
N ALA A 223 1.27 -19.65 -1.84
CA ALA A 223 1.78 -20.87 -2.45
C ALA A 223 2.27 -21.80 -1.35
N SER A 224 1.51 -22.86 -1.11
CA SER A 224 1.67 -23.80 0.00
C SER A 224 2.97 -24.61 -0.11
N ASP A 225 4.08 -24.05 0.38
CA ASP A 225 5.29 -24.79 0.73
C ASP A 225 5.36 -25.07 2.26
N ASP A 226 4.30 -24.73 2.99
CA ASP A 226 4.20 -24.92 4.43
C ASP A 226 3.97 -26.42 4.79
N GLU A 227 4.73 -26.95 5.76
CA GLU A 227 4.55 -28.32 6.29
C GLU A 227 3.20 -28.52 7.03
N GLY A 228 2.40 -27.46 7.18
CA GLY A 228 1.05 -27.49 7.74
C GLY A 228 0.02 -27.87 6.67
N THR A 229 -0.85 -28.83 6.99
CA THR A 229 -2.01 -29.12 6.14
C THR A 229 -2.99 -27.97 6.25
N ASP A 230 -2.91 -27.03 5.31
CA ASP A 230 -3.92 -25.99 5.14
C ASP A 230 -5.30 -26.66 5.07
N PRO A 231 -6.22 -26.43 6.03
CA PRO A 231 -7.54 -27.03 5.94
C PRO A 231 -8.19 -26.47 4.67
N LYS A 232 -8.32 -27.32 3.65
CA LYS A 232 -9.05 -27.02 2.41
C LYS A 232 -10.51 -26.74 2.74
N LEU A 233 -10.80 -25.54 3.23
CA LEU A 233 -12.13 -24.98 3.32
C LEU A 233 -12.59 -24.71 1.89
N THR A 234 -13.13 -25.75 1.28
CA THR A 234 -13.64 -25.74 -0.08
C THR A 234 -15.02 -25.10 -0.03
N PHE A 235 -15.06 -23.77 0.02
CA PHE A 235 -16.33 -23.06 -0.09
C PHE A 235 -16.76 -23.02 -1.56
N VAL A 236 -17.94 -23.60 -1.80
CA VAL A 236 -18.68 -23.53 -3.05
C VAL A 236 -19.23 -22.11 -3.17
N PRO A 237 -18.98 -21.38 -4.28
CA PRO A 237 -19.55 -20.06 -4.46
C PRO A 237 -21.08 -20.15 -4.38
N LEU A 238 -21.70 -19.19 -3.70
CA LEU A 238 -23.16 -19.12 -3.63
C LEU A 238 -23.70 -18.95 -5.07
N PRO A 239 -24.72 -19.75 -5.47
CA PRO A 239 -25.33 -19.60 -6.78
C PRO A 239 -25.75 -18.15 -7.02
N GLN A 240 -25.54 -17.63 -8.23
CA GLN A 240 -25.83 -16.23 -8.57
C GLN A 240 -27.28 -15.84 -8.24
N GLU A 241 -28.23 -16.76 -8.37
CA GLU A 241 -29.63 -16.56 -7.99
C GLU A 241 -29.81 -16.19 -6.51
N MET A 242 -28.98 -16.76 -5.63
CA MET A 242 -29.03 -16.51 -4.18
C MET A 242 -28.36 -15.17 -3.82
N LEU A 243 -27.31 -14.80 -4.54
CA LEU A 243 -26.68 -13.49 -4.44
C LEU A 243 -27.62 -12.38 -4.89
N ASP A 244 -28.34 -12.58 -5.99
CA ASP A 244 -29.31 -11.61 -6.49
C ASP A 244 -30.55 -11.48 -5.58
N ALA A 245 -30.95 -12.56 -4.91
CA ALA A 245 -32.02 -12.51 -3.91
C ALA A 245 -31.62 -11.80 -2.60
N LEU A 246 -30.32 -11.73 -2.30
CA LEU A 246 -29.78 -11.04 -1.11
C LEU A 246 -29.48 -9.56 -1.36
N LYS A 247 -29.46 -9.11 -2.62
CA LYS A 247 -29.31 -7.70 -2.98
C LYS A 247 -30.59 -6.94 -2.61
N VAL A 248 -30.50 -6.06 -1.61
CA VAL A 248 -31.57 -5.12 -1.27
C VAL A 248 -31.41 -3.86 -2.13
N ASP A 249 -32.41 -3.56 -2.95
CA ASP A 249 -32.46 -2.32 -3.74
C ASP A 249 -32.75 -1.12 -2.81
N LEU A 250 -31.75 -0.27 -2.60
CA LEU A 250 -31.83 0.94 -1.76
C LEU A 250 -32.28 2.19 -2.55
N GLY A 251 -32.77 2.03 -3.78
CA GLY A 251 -33.36 3.11 -4.55
C GLY A 251 -34.65 3.65 -3.90
N VAL A 252 -34.55 4.76 -3.14
CA VAL A 252 -35.73 5.51 -2.67
C VAL A 252 -36.39 6.20 -3.87
N PRO A 253 -37.64 5.89 -4.24
CA PRO A 253 -38.34 6.64 -5.29
C PRO A 253 -38.77 7.99 -4.72
N ILE A 254 -38.07 9.05 -5.13
CA ILE A 254 -38.49 10.43 -4.86
C ILE A 254 -39.73 10.70 -5.72
N TRP A 255 -40.91 10.64 -5.11
CA TRP A 255 -42.17 11.01 -5.76
C TRP A 255 -42.20 12.52 -6.04
N MET A 256 -41.87 12.92 -7.28
CA MET A 256 -42.22 14.26 -7.78
C MET A 256 -43.71 14.28 -8.14
N GLN A 257 -44.55 14.77 -7.22
CA GLN A 257 -45.92 15.14 -7.55
C GLN A 257 -45.92 16.30 -8.55
N GLN A 258 -46.55 16.08 -9.71
CA GLN A 258 -46.88 17.11 -10.68
C GLN A 258 -47.79 18.16 -10.05
N ILE A 259 -47.32 19.40 -9.97
CA ILE A 259 -48.15 20.58 -9.73
C ILE A 259 -48.94 20.84 -11.03
N GLN A 260 -50.22 20.47 -11.07
CA GLN A 260 -51.17 21.01 -12.04
C GLN A 260 -51.80 22.28 -11.46
N THR A 261 -51.55 23.39 -12.15
CA THR A 261 -52.23 24.68 -12.02
C THR A 261 -53.74 24.54 -12.23
N ALA A 262 -54.52 25.11 -11.32
CA ALA A 262 -55.88 25.58 -11.54
C ALA A 262 -55.93 27.08 -11.23
#